data_AF-A0A832SP21-F1
#
_entry.id   AF-A0A832SP21-F1
#
_cell.length_a   1.000
_cell.length_b   1.000
_cell.length_c   1.000
_cell.angle_alpha   90.00
_cell.angle_beta   90.00
_cell.angle_gamma   90.00
#
_symmetry.space_group_name_H-M   'P 1'
#
loop_
_entity.id
_entity.type
_entity.pdbx_description
1 polymer ?
#
loop_
_entity_poly.entity_id
_entity_poly.type
_entity_poly.pdbx_seq_one_letter_code
_entity_poly.pdbx_strand_id
1 'polypeptide(L)'
;MAVVLILYSVFLNPPNSMPTIEQILGNTKNGAVAQNKELTLADIFDKTETGVVRINVKRPDTDARGVGGVGSGFVYDSQGHIITNDHVVENAQKLTVTFLDGRSYKAKVIGKDPFTDLAVIKVNASSD
;
A
#
# COMPACT_ATOMS: atom_id res chain seq x y z
N MET A 1 -34.47 -15.16 43.27
CA MET A 1 -34.18 -16.46 43.91
C MET A 1 -32.86 -17.06 43.43
N ALA A 2 -32.62 -17.21 42.11
CA ALA A 2 -31.36 -17.79 41.58
C ALA A 2 -30.07 -16.99 41.92
N VAL A 3 -30.09 -15.66 41.85
CA VAL A 3 -28.90 -14.82 42.10
C VAL A 3 -28.39 -14.90 43.55
N VAL A 4 -29.31 -15.03 44.51
CA VAL A 4 -28.97 -15.15 45.95
C VAL A 4 -28.34 -16.51 46.24
N LEU A 5 -28.79 -17.57 45.57
CA LEU A 5 -28.22 -18.92 45.72
C LEU A 5 -26.79 -19.01 45.17
N ILE A 6 -26.48 -18.32 44.08
CA ILE A 6 -25.12 -18.28 43.52
C ILE A 6 -24.16 -17.58 44.49
N LEU A 7 -24.52 -16.42 45.04
CA LEU A 7 -23.73 -15.72 46.05
C LEU A 7 -23.51 -16.56 47.32
N TYR A 8 -24.53 -17.29 47.77
CA TYR A 8 -24.42 -18.15 48.96
C TYR A 8 -23.50 -19.36 48.74
N SER A 9 -23.51 -19.96 47.54
CA SER A 9 -22.62 -21.08 47.19
C SER A 9 -21.14 -20.68 47.13
N VAL A 10 -20.82 -19.46 46.67
CA VAL A 10 -19.43 -18.96 46.61
C VAL A 10 -18.85 -18.71 48.01
N PHE A 11 -19.69 -18.32 48.97
CA PHE A 11 -19.28 -18.10 50.36
C PHE A 11 -19.07 -19.40 51.16
N LEU A 12 -19.87 -20.44 50.88
CA LEU A 12 -19.76 -21.73 51.57
C LEU A 12 -18.70 -22.65 50.97
N ASN A 13 -18.38 -22.48 49.68
CA ASN A 13 -17.39 -23.30 49.00
C ASN A 13 -16.55 -22.41 48.07
N PRO A 14 -15.63 -21.58 48.61
CA PRO A 14 -14.78 -20.74 47.78
C PRO A 14 -13.99 -21.62 46.82
N PRO A 15 -13.90 -21.27 45.52
CA PRO A 15 -13.13 -22.06 44.58
C PRO A 15 -11.68 -22.15 45.06
N ASN A 16 -11.19 -23.37 45.24
CA ASN A 16 -9.89 -23.67 45.85
C ASN A 16 -8.68 -23.12 45.08
N SER A 17 -8.90 -22.53 43.90
CA SER A 17 -7.93 -21.75 43.14
C SER A 17 -8.68 -20.89 42.13
N MET A 18 -8.30 -19.61 42.00
CA MET A 18 -8.68 -18.85 40.81
C MET A 18 -7.96 -19.44 39.59
N PRO A 19 -8.64 -19.60 38.44
CA PRO A 19 -7.97 -20.02 37.23
C PRO A 19 -6.85 -19.04 36.90
N THR A 20 -5.63 -19.56 36.72
CA THR A 20 -4.46 -18.73 36.42
C THR A 20 -4.53 -18.23 34.97
N ILE A 21 -3.89 -17.10 34.66
CA ILE A 21 -3.81 -16.56 33.29
C ILE A 21 -3.30 -17.62 32.29
N GLU A 22 -2.44 -18.53 32.74
CA GLU A 22 -1.93 -19.65 31.95
C GLU A 22 -3.00 -20.68 31.55
N GLN A 23 -3.99 -20.93 32.42
CA GLN A 23 -5.13 -21.81 32.13
C GLN A 23 -6.13 -21.14 31.19
N ILE A 24 -6.27 -19.81 31.28
CA ILE A 24 -7.07 -19.02 30.34
C ILE A 24 -6.41 -19.02 28.95
N LEU A 25 -5.08 -18.90 28.88
CA LEU A 25 -4.30 -18.98 27.64
C LEU A 25 -4.23 -20.40 27.06
N GLY A 26 -4.28 -21.44 27.91
CA GLY A 26 -4.32 -22.85 27.49
C GLY A 26 -5.56 -23.19 26.67
N ASN A 27 -6.69 -22.56 26.97
CA ASN A 27 -7.96 -22.75 26.25
C ASN A 27 -8.02 -22.00 24.90
N THR A 28 -7.13 -21.03 24.67
CA THR A 28 -7.02 -20.31 23.39
C THR A 28 -6.24 -21.11 22.33
N LYS A 29 -5.50 -22.16 22.71
CA LYS A 29 -4.72 -22.97 21.75
C LYS A 29 -5.55 -23.93 20.88
N ASN A 30 -6.85 -24.05 21.13
CA ASN A 30 -7.78 -24.88 20.34
C ASN A 30 -8.74 -24.07 19.45
N GLY A 31 -8.53 -22.75 19.35
CA GLY A 31 -9.13 -21.93 18.30
C GLY A 31 -8.03 -21.55 17.31
N ALA A 32 -8.14 -22.00 16.06
CA ALA A 32 -7.27 -21.56 14.98
C ALA A 32 -7.47 -20.05 14.74
N VAL A 33 -6.80 -19.22 15.54
CA VAL A 33 -6.54 -17.83 15.20
C VAL A 33 -5.61 -17.92 13.99
N ALA A 34 -6.17 -17.64 12.80
CA ALA A 34 -5.37 -17.42 11.60
C ALA A 34 -4.23 -16.47 11.99
N GLN A 35 -3.00 -16.96 11.91
CA GLN A 35 -1.81 -16.16 12.12
C GLN A 35 -1.82 -15.09 11.04
N ASN A 36 -2.38 -13.92 11.33
CA ASN A 36 -2.22 -12.75 10.49
C ASN A 36 -0.73 -12.42 10.54
N LYS A 37 0.03 -12.92 9.57
CA LYS A 37 1.45 -12.61 9.41
C LYS A 37 1.53 -11.09 9.25
N GLU A 38 1.95 -10.41 10.31
CA GLU A 38 2.25 -8.99 10.26
C GLU A 38 3.37 -8.80 9.24
N LEU A 39 3.11 -8.00 8.20
CA LEU A 39 4.10 -7.77 7.15
C LEU A 39 5.21 -6.89 7.71
N THR A 40 6.46 -7.32 7.54
CA THR A 40 7.60 -6.46 7.82
C THR A 40 7.72 -5.38 6.73
N LEU A 41 8.48 -4.32 7.00
CA LEU A 41 8.77 -3.30 5.98
C LEU A 41 9.47 -3.91 4.75
N ALA A 42 10.31 -4.91 4.96
CA ALA A 42 10.94 -5.67 3.87
C ALA A 42 9.91 -6.44 3.05
N ASP A 43 8.97 -7.14 3.70
CA ASP A 43 7.90 -7.85 2.99
C ASP A 43 7.04 -6.89 2.13
N ILE A 44 6.77 -5.67 2.62
CA ILE A 44 6.01 -4.66 1.88
C ILE A 44 6.82 -4.14 0.69
N PHE A 45 8.11 -3.85 0.89
CA PHE A 45 8.99 -3.42 -0.18
C PHE A 45 9.06 -4.47 -1.30
N ASP A 46 9.36 -5.72 -0.97
CA ASP A 46 9.47 -6.83 -1.93
C ASP A 46 8.17 -7.03 -2.73
N LYS A 47 7.02 -6.82 -2.08
CA LYS A 47 5.70 -6.94 -2.73
C LYS A 47 5.34 -5.76 -3.63
N THR A 48 5.95 -4.60 -3.45
CA THR A 48 5.52 -3.35 -4.10
C THR A 48 6.56 -2.77 -5.06
N GLU A 49 7.84 -3.14 -4.94
CA GLU A 49 8.95 -2.54 -5.68
C GLU A 49 8.74 -2.55 -7.21
N THR A 50 8.20 -3.65 -7.74
CA THR A 50 7.97 -3.81 -9.20
C THR A 50 6.79 -2.98 -9.71
N GLY A 51 5.89 -2.57 -8.83
CA GLY A 51 4.73 -1.74 -9.14
C GLY A 51 5.03 -0.24 -9.16
N VAL A 52 6.16 0.19 -8.58
CA VAL A 52 6.52 1.61 -8.48
C VAL A 52 7.43 2.02 -9.65
N VAL A 53 7.18 3.20 -10.21
CA VAL A 53 7.94 3.74 -11.33
C VAL A 53 8.41 5.16 -11.07
N ARG A 54 9.49 5.56 -11.75
CA ARG A 54 9.97 6.96 -11.79
C ARG A 54 9.40 7.66 -13.02
N ILE A 55 8.97 8.91 -12.86
CA ILE A 55 8.47 9.76 -13.93
C ILE A 55 9.41 10.93 -14.13
N ASN A 56 9.91 11.10 -15.35
CA ASN A 56 10.73 12.24 -15.75
C ASN A 56 9.91 13.14 -16.68
N VAL A 57 9.94 14.44 -16.39
CA VAL A 57 9.06 15.43 -16.99
C VAL A 57 9.93 16.50 -17.64
N LYS A 58 9.81 16.67 -18.96
CA LYS A 58 10.45 17.79 -19.65
C LYS A 58 9.42 18.90 -19.85
N ARG A 59 9.71 20.12 -19.39
CA ARG A 59 8.85 21.30 -19.59
C ARG A 59 9.45 22.26 -20.63
N PRO A 60 8.65 23.14 -21.27
CA PRO A 60 9.13 24.04 -22.33
C PRO A 60 10.15 25.09 -21.87
N ASP A 61 10.09 25.47 -20.60
CA ASP A 61 10.92 26.49 -19.93
C ASP A 61 12.23 25.92 -19.38
N THR A 62 12.43 24.61 -19.46
CA THR A 62 13.65 23.97 -19.00
C THR A 62 14.77 24.21 -20.00
N ASP A 63 15.85 24.88 -19.57
CA ASP A 63 17.01 25.19 -20.41
C ASP A 63 17.67 23.93 -21.01
N ALA A 64 18.61 24.11 -21.95
CA ALA A 64 19.36 23.00 -22.55
C ALA A 64 20.17 22.15 -21.53
N ARG A 65 20.23 22.58 -20.25
CA ARG A 65 20.84 21.85 -19.13
C ARG A 65 19.84 21.00 -18.35
N GLY A 66 18.56 21.02 -18.72
CA GLY A 66 17.67 19.87 -18.58
C GLY A 66 17.22 19.50 -17.18
N VAL A 67 17.04 20.46 -16.27
CA VAL A 67 16.40 20.20 -14.96
C VAL A 67 14.89 20.04 -15.13
N GLY A 68 14.49 18.92 -15.71
CA GLY A 68 13.09 18.52 -15.80
C GLY A 68 12.49 18.22 -14.41
N GLY A 69 11.16 18.15 -14.34
CA GLY A 69 10.49 17.64 -13.15
C GLY A 69 10.75 16.13 -12.98
N VAL A 70 10.79 15.68 -11.73
CA VAL A 70 10.85 14.26 -11.38
C VAL A 70 9.71 13.96 -10.43
N GLY A 71 9.06 12.82 -10.63
CA GLY A 71 8.02 12.30 -9.76
C GLY A 71 8.03 10.78 -9.74
N SER A 72 7.05 10.20 -9.05
CA SER A 72 6.80 8.77 -8.99
C SER A 72 5.39 8.45 -9.46
N GLY A 73 5.15 7.19 -9.76
CA GLY A 73 3.82 6.66 -9.99
C GLY A 73 3.81 5.18 -9.70
N PHE A 74 2.65 4.55 -9.89
CA PHE A 74 2.52 3.11 -9.79
C PHE A 74 1.69 2.54 -10.93
N VAL A 75 2.06 1.34 -11.37
CA VAL A 75 1.37 0.59 -12.42
C VAL A 75 0.01 0.14 -11.88
N TYR A 76 -1.06 0.51 -12.59
CA TYR A 76 -2.43 0.16 -12.22
C TYR A 76 -2.91 -1.12 -12.91
N ASP A 77 -2.49 -1.36 -14.15
CA ASP A 77 -2.89 -2.54 -14.91
C ASP A 77 -1.82 -3.04 -15.90
N SER A 78 -2.08 -4.21 -16.50
CA SER A 78 -1.22 -4.82 -17.52
C SER A 78 -1.30 -4.15 -18.89
N GLN A 79 -2.17 -3.16 -19.06
CA GLN A 79 -2.27 -2.36 -20.29
C GLN A 79 -1.29 -1.19 -20.27
N GLY A 80 -0.54 -0.99 -19.19
CA GLY A 80 0.48 0.07 -19.08
C GLY A 80 -0.09 1.40 -18.59
N HIS A 81 -1.24 1.40 -17.90
CA HIS A 81 -1.72 2.59 -17.20
C HIS A 81 -0.98 2.76 -15.86
N ILE A 82 -0.62 3.99 -15.56
CA ILE A 82 0.11 4.40 -14.36
C ILE A 82 -0.63 5.55 -13.71
N ILE A 83 -0.79 5.48 -12.40
CA ILE A 83 -1.37 6.56 -11.59
C ILE A 83 -0.22 7.39 -10.99
N THR A 84 -0.41 8.71 -10.98
CA THR A 84 0.51 9.71 -10.43
C THR A 84 -0.31 10.92 -9.96
N ASN A 85 0.37 11.92 -9.40
CA ASN A 85 -0.23 13.22 -9.15
C ASN A 85 -0.39 14.08 -10.42
N ASP A 86 -1.39 14.96 -10.44
CA ASP A 86 -1.60 15.91 -11.55
C ASP A 86 -0.45 16.91 -11.66
N HIS A 87 0.03 17.44 -10.52
CA HIS A 87 1.12 18.41 -10.49
C HIS A 87 2.45 17.85 -11.05
N VAL A 88 2.62 16.51 -11.04
CA VAL A 88 3.79 15.87 -11.65
C VAL A 88 3.75 16.03 -13.16
N VAL A 89 2.58 15.84 -13.78
CA VAL A 89 2.41 15.83 -15.24
C VAL A 89 1.96 17.18 -15.81
N GLU A 90 1.71 18.17 -14.94
CA GLU A 90 1.30 19.50 -15.34
C GLU A 90 2.37 20.20 -16.22
N ASN A 91 1.92 20.81 -17.32
CA ASN A 91 2.75 21.49 -18.31
C ASN A 91 3.88 20.61 -18.91
N ALA A 92 3.74 19.29 -18.81
CA ALA A 92 4.70 18.35 -19.38
C ALA A 92 4.67 18.37 -20.92
N GLN A 93 5.79 18.72 -21.54
CA GLN A 93 5.98 18.57 -22.98
C GLN A 93 6.31 17.11 -23.34
N LYS A 94 7.08 16.43 -22.48
CA LYS A 94 7.45 15.02 -22.65
C LYS A 94 7.47 14.33 -21.29
N LEU A 95 6.88 13.14 -21.25
CA LEU A 95 6.93 12.24 -20.11
C LEU A 95 7.73 10.99 -20.48
N THR A 96 8.66 10.62 -19.61
CA THR A 96 9.40 9.35 -19.70
C THR A 96 9.26 8.61 -18.37
N VAL A 97 8.69 7.41 -18.41
CA VAL A 97 8.57 6.53 -17.25
C VAL A 97 9.72 5.56 -17.25
N THR A 98 10.41 5.41 -16.13
CA THR A 98 11.49 4.44 -15.90
C THR A 98 11.03 3.40 -14.88
N PHE A 99 11.08 2.13 -15.27
CA PHE A 99 10.75 0.99 -14.43
C PHE A 99 11.95 0.57 -13.55
N LEU A 100 11.70 -0.28 -12.56
CA LEU A 100 12.73 -0.78 -11.63
C LEU A 100 13.91 -1.45 -12.34
N ASP A 101 13.66 -2.13 -13.46
CA ASP A 101 14.67 -2.76 -14.30
C ASP A 101 15.50 -1.79 -15.15
N GLY A 102 15.24 -0.48 -15.04
CA GLY A 102 15.91 0.59 -15.77
C GLY A 102 15.34 0.88 -17.16
N ARG A 103 14.41 0.07 -17.69
CA ARG A 103 13.78 0.34 -18.99
C ARG A 103 12.94 1.59 -18.91
N SER A 104 12.99 2.40 -19.97
CA SER A 104 12.32 3.69 -20.03
C SER A 104 11.41 3.79 -21.24
N TYR A 105 10.19 4.28 -21.04
CA TYR A 105 9.15 4.38 -22.06
C TYR A 105 8.58 5.79 -22.12
N LYS A 106 8.26 6.25 -23.33
CA LYS A 106 7.49 7.48 -23.49
C LYS A 106 6.07 7.26 -22.97
N ALA A 107 5.55 8.24 -22.24
CA ALA A 107 4.21 8.21 -21.71
C ALA A 107 3.33 9.31 -22.31
N LYS A 108 2.02 9.07 -22.32
CA LYS A 108 1.00 10.07 -22.65
C LYS A 108 0.05 10.22 -21.49
N VAL A 109 -0.43 11.44 -21.24
CA VAL A 109 -1.51 11.67 -20.28
C VAL A 109 -2.82 11.16 -20.89
N ILE A 110 -3.55 10.35 -20.14
CA ILE A 110 -4.86 9.79 -20.52
C ILE A 110 -5.99 10.58 -19.87
N GLY A 111 -5.81 10.98 -18.62
CA GLY A 111 -6.78 11.77 -17.87
C GLY A 111 -6.13 12.46 -16.68
N LYS A 112 -6.75 13.55 -16.24
CA LYS A 112 -6.33 14.35 -15.08
C LYS A 112 -7.54 14.73 -14.26
N ASP A 113 -7.36 14.77 -12.96
CA ASP A 113 -8.27 15.38 -12.00
C ASP A 113 -7.49 16.40 -11.14
N PRO A 114 -7.50 17.68 -11.54
CA PRO A 114 -6.82 18.73 -10.79
C PRO A 114 -7.38 18.97 -9.39
N PHE A 115 -8.64 18.57 -9.11
CA PHE A 115 -9.25 18.80 -7.80
C PHE A 115 -8.72 17.85 -6.73
N THR A 116 -8.38 16.62 -7.11
CA THR A 116 -7.79 15.61 -6.22
C THR A 116 -6.30 15.41 -6.41
N ASP A 117 -5.69 16.21 -7.31
CA ASP A 117 -4.29 16.10 -7.71
C ASP A 117 -3.93 14.69 -8.19
N LEU A 118 -4.75 14.12 -9.08
CA LEU A 118 -4.55 12.80 -9.67
C LEU A 118 -4.41 12.88 -11.19
N ALA A 119 -3.61 11.99 -11.75
CA ALA A 119 -3.52 11.79 -13.19
C ALA A 119 -3.27 10.32 -13.54
N VAL A 120 -3.79 9.92 -14.70
CA VAL A 120 -3.48 8.64 -15.33
C VAL A 120 -2.64 8.91 -16.57
N ILE A 121 -1.48 8.27 -16.63
CA ILE A 121 -0.63 8.23 -17.82
C ILE A 121 -0.56 6.81 -18.37
N LYS A 122 -0.21 6.68 -19.65
CA LYS A 122 -0.04 5.39 -20.31
C LYS A 122 1.31 5.31 -20.99
N VAL A 123 2.00 4.19 -20.77
CA VAL A 123 3.15 3.77 -21.56
C VAL A 123 2.70 2.74 -22.60
N ASN A 124 3.30 2.79 -23.78
CA ASN A 124 3.14 1.74 -24.78
C ASN A 124 4.46 0.97 -24.85
N ALA A 125 4.45 -0.29 -24.41
CA ALA A 125 5.58 -1.20 -24.54
C ALA A 125 5.70 -1.78 -25.96
N SER A 126 4.68 -1.58 -26.81
CA SER A 126 4.75 -1.90 -28.23
C SER A 126 5.51 -0.78 -28.96
N SER A 127 6.71 -1.13 -29.42
CA SER A 127 7.53 -0.41 -30.41
C SER A 127 8.50 0.65 -29.87
N ASP A 128 9.64 0.17 -29.35
CA ASP A 128 10.98 0.60 -29.78
C ASP A 128 11.79 -0.67 -30.10
#